data_AF-A0A348UZE9-F1
#
_entry.id   AF-A0A348UZE9-F1
#
_cell.length_a   1.000
_cell.length_b   1.000
_cell.length_c   1.000
_cell.angle_alpha   90.00
_cell.angle_beta   90.00
_cell.angle_gamma   90.00
#
_symmetry.space_group_name_H-M   'P 1'
#
loop_
_entity.id
_entity.type
_entity.pdbx_description
1 polymer ?
#
loop_
_entity_poly.entity_id
_entity_poly.type
_entity_poly.pdbx_seq_one_letter_code
_entity_poly.pdbx_strand_id
1 'polypeptide(L)'
;MKRRTILLLTLVLVMLAWNLAPAQVRLPLARPEEAGMDSSRLALLDRVIAGALERKDFPGAVLLVIRQGKVVFRKAYGHSQLVPEPAPMKLDMIFDLASLTKPIATATSIMILVERGELRLWDRVKTYIPEFVPYIEEKGIPGEEVRLFHLLTHTSGLPPYTDPKEVAARYGDPCPTEVLVKQIAAIRKEYRPGEKFVYSCLNYITLAHIIKLVSGQDLAEFSRENIFQPLGMSSTFFNPPPEVRSRCVPTEVIEGQALRGVVHDPLARLQGGISGNAGLFSTADDLAVFAQMMLNHGVYRGVRILSPLAVDRMTEIFPHLKFAGRGFGWDLDSDYATVRGDLFG
;
A
#
# COMPACT_ATOMS: atom_id res chain seq x y z
N MET A 1 -0.92 -78.25 -30.11
CA MET A 1 -0.21 -76.95 -30.12
C MET A 1 -1.23 -75.82 -30.00
N LYS A 2 -1.33 -75.20 -28.81
CA LYS A 2 -2.35 -74.18 -28.47
C LYS A 2 -1.85 -72.79 -28.86
N ARG A 3 -2.55 -72.07 -29.74
CA ARG A 3 -2.42 -70.61 -29.91
C ARG A 3 -3.51 -69.93 -29.06
N ARG A 4 -3.10 -69.07 -28.14
CA ARG A 4 -3.99 -68.20 -27.35
C ARG A 4 -4.03 -66.82 -28.00
N THR A 5 -5.24 -66.37 -28.31
CA THR A 5 -5.58 -65.03 -28.77
C THR A 5 -5.42 -64.04 -27.61
N ILE A 6 -4.64 -62.97 -27.80
CA ILE A 6 -4.53 -61.84 -26.86
C ILE A 6 -5.51 -60.77 -27.36
N LEU A 7 -6.51 -60.44 -26.55
CA LEU A 7 -7.44 -59.34 -26.78
C LEU A 7 -6.85 -58.09 -26.10
N LEU A 8 -6.55 -57.05 -26.88
CA LEU A 8 -6.15 -55.73 -26.38
C LEU A 8 -7.39 -55.00 -25.84
N LEU A 9 -7.36 -54.61 -24.56
CA LEU A 9 -8.33 -53.69 -23.96
C LEU A 9 -7.67 -52.30 -23.89
N THR A 10 -8.06 -51.42 -24.80
CA THR A 10 -7.74 -49.99 -24.77
C THR A 10 -8.70 -49.28 -23.82
N LEU A 11 -8.22 -48.90 -22.64
CA LEU A 11 -8.96 -48.02 -21.73
C LEU A 11 -8.69 -46.56 -22.12
N VAL A 12 -9.68 -45.89 -22.72
CA VAL A 12 -9.62 -44.45 -22.98
C VAL A 12 -10.04 -43.72 -21.71
N LEU A 13 -9.10 -43.10 -21.02
CA LEU A 13 -9.36 -42.22 -19.88
C LEU A 13 -9.77 -40.84 -20.42
N VAL A 14 -11.06 -40.52 -20.36
CA VAL A 14 -11.56 -39.17 -20.62
C VAL A 14 -11.30 -38.33 -19.36
N MET A 15 -10.26 -37.50 -19.38
CA MET A 15 -10.08 -36.44 -18.38
C MET A 15 -11.09 -35.32 -18.68
N LEU A 16 -12.17 -35.26 -17.90
CA LEU A 16 -12.99 -34.06 -17.80
C LEU A 16 -12.17 -32.95 -17.13
N ALA A 17 -11.57 -32.08 -17.93
CA ALA A 17 -11.13 -30.78 -17.46
C ALA A 17 -12.38 -29.96 -17.12
N TRP A 18 -12.71 -29.84 -15.84
CA TRP A 18 -13.61 -28.79 -15.39
C TRP A 18 -12.93 -27.45 -15.68
N ASN A 19 -13.43 -26.75 -16.70
CA ASN A 19 -13.29 -25.31 -16.81
C ASN A 19 -13.95 -24.68 -15.58
N LEU A 20 -13.21 -24.57 -14.48
CA LEU A 20 -13.50 -23.59 -13.44
C LEU A 20 -13.44 -22.24 -14.15
N ALA A 21 -14.60 -21.66 -14.46
CA ALA A 21 -14.68 -20.25 -14.78
C ALA A 21 -13.88 -19.49 -13.72
N PRO A 22 -13.00 -18.54 -14.10
CA PRO A 22 -12.19 -17.82 -13.13
C PRO A 22 -13.16 -17.20 -12.14
N ALA A 23 -13.13 -17.73 -10.92
CA ALA A 23 -14.11 -17.36 -9.92
C ALA A 23 -13.98 -15.85 -9.73
N GLN A 24 -15.09 -15.11 -9.81
CA GLN A 24 -15.09 -13.65 -9.85
C GLN A 24 -14.22 -13.07 -8.73
N VAL A 25 -13.10 -12.44 -9.11
CA VAL A 25 -12.03 -11.97 -8.19
C VAL A 25 -12.57 -10.96 -7.16
N ARG A 26 -13.61 -10.22 -7.54
CA ARG A 26 -14.20 -9.15 -6.74
C ARG A 26 -15.16 -9.67 -5.69
N LEU A 27 -15.27 -8.90 -4.60
CA LEU A 27 -16.26 -9.11 -3.56
C LEU A 27 -17.69 -9.08 -4.15
N PRO A 28 -18.59 -9.97 -3.69
CA PRO A 28 -19.98 -9.96 -4.15
C PRO A 28 -20.69 -8.69 -3.70
N LEU A 29 -21.54 -8.15 -4.57
CA LEU A 29 -22.50 -7.11 -4.20
C LEU A 29 -23.61 -7.74 -3.35
N ALA A 30 -24.10 -7.01 -2.34
CA ALA A 30 -25.25 -7.42 -1.55
C ALA A 30 -26.07 -6.21 -1.10
N ARG A 31 -27.33 -6.47 -0.75
CA ARG A 31 -28.12 -5.45 -0.05
C ARG A 31 -27.53 -5.21 1.34
N PRO A 32 -27.55 -3.97 1.86
CA PRO A 32 -27.08 -3.66 3.21
C PRO A 32 -27.62 -4.61 4.29
N GLU A 33 -28.90 -4.96 4.20
CA GLU A 33 -29.60 -5.80 5.19
C GLU A 33 -29.00 -7.21 5.26
N GLU A 34 -28.47 -7.73 4.16
CA GLU A 34 -27.83 -9.06 4.09
C GLU A 34 -26.45 -9.12 4.77
N ALA A 35 -25.93 -7.98 5.19
CA ALA A 35 -24.72 -7.86 6.00
C ALA A 35 -25.00 -7.19 7.36
N GLY A 36 -26.28 -7.11 7.76
CA GLY A 36 -26.71 -6.50 9.02
C GLY A 36 -26.58 -4.97 9.06
N MET A 37 -26.69 -4.30 7.91
CA MET A 37 -26.68 -2.85 7.81
C MET A 37 -28.04 -2.31 7.35
N ASP A 38 -28.38 -1.11 7.80
CA ASP A 38 -29.61 -0.41 7.44
C ASP A 38 -29.37 0.47 6.20
N SER A 39 -30.06 0.17 5.09
CA SER A 39 -29.96 0.95 3.86
C SER A 39 -30.36 2.42 4.03
N SER A 40 -31.32 2.73 4.90
CA SER A 40 -31.73 4.11 5.19
C SER A 40 -30.63 4.90 5.89
N ARG A 41 -29.83 4.23 6.73
CA ARG A 41 -28.64 4.82 7.35
C ARG A 41 -27.50 4.98 6.36
N LEU A 42 -27.28 4.01 5.47
CA LEU A 42 -26.26 4.17 4.41
C LEU A 42 -26.61 5.28 3.42
N ALA A 43 -27.89 5.56 3.17
CA ALA A 43 -28.32 6.70 2.38
C ALA A 43 -27.86 8.06 2.96
N LEU A 44 -27.47 8.13 4.24
CA LEU A 44 -26.86 9.33 4.82
C LEU A 44 -25.51 9.67 4.20
N LEU A 45 -24.77 8.67 3.71
CA LEU A 45 -23.48 8.86 3.05
C LEU A 45 -23.61 9.77 1.82
N ASP A 46 -24.71 9.63 1.06
CA ASP A 46 -24.99 10.50 -0.09
C ASP A 46 -25.05 11.97 0.31
N ARG A 47 -25.69 12.27 1.44
CA ARG A 47 -25.81 13.66 1.94
C ARG A 47 -24.46 14.23 2.37
N VAL A 48 -23.64 13.42 3.03
CA VAL A 48 -22.29 13.84 3.47
C VAL A 48 -21.41 14.16 2.26
N ILE A 49 -21.36 13.26 1.27
CA ILE A 49 -20.56 13.46 0.06
C ILE A 49 -21.11 14.61 -0.78
N ALA A 50 -22.42 14.71 -0.97
CA ALA A 50 -23.03 15.83 -1.70
C ALA A 50 -22.69 17.18 -1.06
N GLY A 51 -22.80 17.29 0.27
CA GLY A 51 -22.43 18.52 0.98
C GLY A 51 -20.95 18.88 0.82
N ALA A 52 -20.04 17.90 0.77
CA ALA A 52 -18.62 18.15 0.51
C ALA A 52 -18.35 18.62 -0.93
N LEU A 53 -19.10 18.08 -1.92
CA LEU A 53 -19.03 18.54 -3.31
C LEU A 53 -19.56 19.98 -3.45
N GLU A 54 -20.66 20.32 -2.78
CA GLU A 54 -21.24 21.67 -2.76
C GLU A 54 -20.26 22.70 -2.17
N ARG A 55 -19.56 22.32 -1.09
CA ARG A 55 -18.48 23.14 -0.50
C ARG A 55 -17.20 23.17 -1.32
N LYS A 56 -17.11 22.34 -2.37
CA LYS A 56 -15.92 22.17 -3.22
C LYS A 56 -14.70 21.65 -2.45
N ASP A 57 -14.92 20.85 -1.42
CA ASP A 57 -13.85 20.20 -0.66
C ASP A 57 -13.04 19.24 -1.56
N PHE A 58 -13.71 18.63 -2.54
CA PHE A 58 -13.12 17.84 -3.63
C PHE A 58 -14.05 17.84 -4.86
N PRO A 59 -13.54 17.59 -6.07
CA PRO A 59 -14.36 17.64 -7.30
C PRO A 59 -15.25 16.40 -7.50
N GLY A 60 -14.84 15.26 -6.94
CA GLY A 60 -15.50 13.97 -7.10
C GLY A 60 -14.89 12.90 -6.22
N ALA A 61 -15.59 11.78 -6.05
CA ALA A 61 -15.18 10.67 -5.21
C ALA A 61 -15.77 9.34 -5.66
N VAL A 62 -15.11 8.24 -5.28
CA VAL A 62 -15.71 6.90 -5.29
C VAL A 62 -15.76 6.41 -3.84
N LEU A 63 -16.95 6.06 -3.36
CA LEU A 63 -17.16 5.51 -2.03
C LEU A 63 -17.57 4.05 -2.14
N LEU A 64 -16.89 3.18 -1.39
CA LEU A 64 -17.17 1.75 -1.31
C LEU A 64 -17.17 1.31 0.16
N VAL A 65 -18.23 0.60 0.58
CA VAL A 65 -18.36 0.03 1.93
C VAL A 65 -18.46 -1.48 1.84
N ILE A 66 -17.61 -2.17 2.60
CA ILE A 66 -17.63 -3.62 2.77
C ILE A 66 -18.10 -4.00 4.17
N ARG A 67 -18.91 -5.05 4.26
CA ARG A 67 -19.31 -5.64 5.54
C ARG A 67 -19.50 -7.14 5.35
N GLN A 68 -18.92 -7.93 6.26
CA GLN A 68 -19.04 -9.40 6.24
C GLN A 68 -18.71 -10.02 4.86
N GLY A 69 -17.64 -9.56 4.20
CA GLY A 69 -17.22 -10.10 2.91
C GLY A 69 -18.08 -9.68 1.72
N LYS A 70 -18.95 -8.68 1.87
CA LYS A 70 -19.86 -8.20 0.82
C LYS A 70 -19.73 -6.69 0.63
N VAL A 71 -19.83 -6.23 -0.60
CA VAL A 71 -19.96 -4.80 -0.93
C VAL A 71 -21.42 -4.40 -0.76
N VAL A 72 -21.68 -3.53 0.21
CA VAL A 72 -23.05 -3.08 0.57
C VAL A 72 -23.34 -1.65 0.10
N PHE A 73 -22.31 -0.92 -0.30
CA PHE A 73 -22.43 0.41 -0.87
C PHE A 73 -21.28 0.63 -1.85
N ARG A 74 -21.55 1.13 -3.05
CA ARG A 74 -20.54 1.44 -4.07
C ARG A 74 -21.09 2.50 -5.03
N LYS A 75 -20.54 3.71 -4.99
CA LYS A 75 -21.04 4.84 -5.78
C LYS A 75 -19.94 5.81 -6.17
N ALA A 76 -20.06 6.37 -7.37
CA ALA A 76 -19.23 7.46 -7.88
C ALA A 76 -20.00 8.77 -7.80
N TYR A 77 -19.31 9.86 -7.47
CA TYR A 77 -19.88 11.18 -7.29
C TYR A 77 -19.04 12.25 -7.97
N GLY A 78 -19.70 13.30 -8.47
CA GLY A 78 -19.04 14.47 -9.03
C GLY A 78 -18.18 14.18 -10.26
N HIS A 79 -17.08 14.89 -10.36
CA HIS A 79 -16.20 14.90 -11.52
C HIS A 79 -14.83 14.32 -11.18
N SER A 80 -14.27 13.52 -12.08
CA SER A 80 -12.87 13.08 -11.98
C SER A 80 -11.88 14.17 -12.35
N GLN A 81 -12.32 15.12 -13.16
CA GLN A 81 -11.50 16.21 -13.69
C GLN A 81 -12.39 17.43 -13.88
N LEU A 82 -11.85 18.63 -13.63
CA LEU A 82 -12.50 19.90 -13.98
C LEU A 82 -11.78 20.65 -15.11
N VAL A 83 -10.48 20.42 -15.29
CA VAL A 83 -9.60 21.11 -16.25
C VAL A 83 -8.90 20.07 -17.15
N PRO A 84 -8.82 20.26 -18.49
CA PRO A 84 -9.34 21.41 -19.25
C PRO A 84 -10.87 21.47 -19.34
N GLU A 85 -11.54 20.32 -19.23
CA GLU A 85 -12.99 20.22 -19.22
C GLU A 85 -13.48 19.25 -18.14
N PRO A 86 -14.70 19.45 -17.62
CA PRO A 86 -15.31 18.54 -16.66
C PRO A 86 -15.54 17.15 -17.23
N ALA A 87 -15.14 16.12 -16.48
CA ALA A 87 -15.42 14.72 -16.82
C ALA A 87 -16.05 13.99 -15.62
N PRO A 88 -17.08 13.15 -15.82
CA PRO A 88 -17.77 12.48 -14.72
C PRO A 88 -16.88 11.42 -14.06
N MET A 89 -16.97 11.34 -12.72
CA MET A 89 -16.33 10.28 -11.96
C MET A 89 -16.94 8.90 -12.31
N LYS A 90 -16.09 7.88 -12.46
CA LYS A 90 -16.52 6.48 -12.72
C LYS A 90 -15.96 5.54 -11.66
N LEU A 91 -16.67 4.45 -11.41
CA LEU A 91 -16.37 3.50 -10.33
C LEU A 91 -15.03 2.76 -10.51
N ASP A 92 -14.58 2.59 -11.74
CA ASP A 92 -13.37 1.85 -12.12
C ASP A 92 -12.15 2.75 -12.35
N MET A 93 -12.26 4.04 -12.01
CA MET A 93 -11.15 4.98 -12.10
C MET A 93 -10.06 4.66 -11.08
N ILE A 94 -8.83 4.95 -11.50
CA ILE A 94 -7.61 4.63 -10.78
C ILE A 94 -7.10 5.90 -10.12
N PHE A 95 -6.83 5.84 -8.82
CA PHE A 95 -6.36 6.97 -8.03
C PHE A 95 -4.90 6.78 -7.68
N ASP A 96 -4.12 7.86 -7.69
CA ASP A 96 -2.86 7.91 -6.95
C ASP A 96 -3.19 7.76 -5.46
N LEU A 97 -2.59 6.77 -4.82
CA LEU A 97 -2.88 6.43 -3.42
C LEU A 97 -2.03 7.22 -2.43
N ALA A 98 -1.04 7.99 -2.90
CA ALA A 98 -0.10 8.70 -2.05
C ALA A 98 0.40 7.79 -0.92
N SER A 99 0.24 8.20 0.34
CA SER A 99 0.75 7.49 1.52
C SER A 99 0.11 6.13 1.81
N LEU A 100 -1.03 5.76 1.20
CA LEU A 100 -1.55 4.39 1.30
C LEU A 100 -0.59 3.36 0.69
N THR A 101 0.35 3.80 -0.17
CA THR A 101 1.50 2.99 -0.63
C THR A 101 2.26 2.34 0.53
N LYS A 102 2.41 3.05 1.66
CA LYS A 102 3.18 2.60 2.82
C LYS A 102 2.63 1.30 3.42
N PRO A 103 1.38 1.23 3.91
CA PRO A 103 0.83 -0.02 4.44
C PRO A 103 0.63 -1.09 3.36
N ILE A 104 0.15 -0.70 2.17
CA ILE A 104 -0.33 -1.64 1.15
C ILE A 104 0.82 -2.33 0.43
N ALA A 105 1.81 -1.58 -0.05
CA ALA A 105 2.94 -2.16 -0.78
C ALA A 105 4.11 -2.43 0.18
N THR A 106 4.65 -1.38 0.80
CA THR A 106 5.96 -1.44 1.46
C THR A 106 5.93 -2.25 2.75
N ALA A 107 5.04 -1.93 3.71
CA ALA A 107 4.97 -2.62 4.99
C ALA A 107 4.56 -4.09 4.82
N THR A 108 3.57 -4.36 3.97
CA THR A 108 3.14 -5.74 3.65
C THR A 108 4.31 -6.53 3.04
N SER A 109 5.09 -5.94 2.12
CA SER A 109 6.26 -6.60 1.54
C SER A 109 7.34 -6.91 2.58
N ILE A 110 7.61 -5.98 3.50
CA ILE A 110 8.53 -6.23 4.64
C ILE A 110 8.03 -7.40 5.49
N MET A 111 6.74 -7.45 5.81
CA MET A 111 6.17 -8.53 6.62
C MET A 111 6.22 -9.88 5.91
N ILE A 112 6.03 -9.93 4.57
CA ILE A 112 6.24 -11.16 3.78
C ILE A 112 7.69 -11.63 3.90
N LEU A 113 8.67 -10.74 3.75
CA LEU A 113 10.09 -11.08 3.90
C LEU A 113 10.43 -11.53 5.34
N VAL A 114 9.75 -10.98 6.35
CA VAL A 114 9.87 -11.45 7.74
C VAL A 114 9.32 -12.87 7.91
N GLU A 115 8.16 -13.19 7.32
CA GLU A 115 7.60 -14.55 7.38
C GLU A 115 8.45 -15.59 6.66
N ARG A 116 9.17 -15.17 5.61
CA ARG A 116 10.15 -16.01 4.91
C ARG A 116 11.47 -16.19 5.67
N GLY A 117 11.66 -15.47 6.77
CA GLY A 117 12.90 -15.47 7.55
C GLY A 117 14.06 -14.73 6.88
N GLU A 118 13.79 -13.95 5.84
CA GLU A 118 14.77 -13.14 5.11
C GLU A 118 15.07 -11.81 5.81
N LEU A 119 14.12 -11.34 6.63
CA LEU A 119 14.24 -10.16 7.48
C LEU A 119 13.81 -10.49 8.92
N ARG A 120 14.31 -9.73 9.88
CA ARG A 120 13.76 -9.65 11.24
C ARG A 120 13.45 -8.21 11.57
N LEU A 121 12.32 -7.99 12.24
CA LEU A 121 11.89 -6.66 12.68
C LEU A 121 12.95 -5.94 13.55
N TRP A 122 13.73 -6.73 14.30
CA TRP A 122 14.80 -6.26 15.18
C TRP A 122 16.14 -6.05 14.47
N ASP A 123 16.24 -6.39 13.18
CA ASP A 123 17.47 -6.16 12.43
C ASP A 123 17.78 -4.68 12.36
N ARG A 124 19.07 -4.37 12.49
CA ARG A 124 19.58 -3.02 12.36
C ARG A 124 19.50 -2.62 10.89
N VAL A 125 19.03 -1.41 10.62
CA VAL A 125 19.04 -0.85 9.26
C VAL A 125 20.45 -0.89 8.68
N LYS A 126 21.45 -0.63 9.54
CA LYS A 126 22.88 -0.67 9.20
C LYS A 126 23.37 -2.02 8.69
N THR A 127 22.69 -3.13 9.00
CA THR A 127 23.02 -4.45 8.44
C THR A 127 22.83 -4.47 6.92
N TYR A 128 21.84 -3.74 6.41
CA TYR A 128 21.52 -3.68 4.98
C TYR A 128 22.13 -2.45 4.31
N ILE A 129 22.25 -1.35 5.06
CA ILE A 129 22.77 -0.06 4.58
C ILE A 129 23.91 0.37 5.52
N PRO A 130 25.15 -0.13 5.34
CA PRO A 130 26.27 0.09 6.26
C PRO A 130 26.60 1.56 6.58
N GLU A 131 26.30 2.47 5.64
CA GLU A 131 26.46 3.91 5.76
C GLU A 131 25.36 4.60 6.58
N PHE A 132 24.35 3.86 7.05
CA PHE A 132 23.26 4.40 7.86
C PHE A 132 23.78 4.84 9.23
N VAL A 133 23.97 6.15 9.39
CA VAL A 133 24.61 6.69 10.59
C VAL A 133 23.76 6.40 11.83
N PRO A 134 24.35 6.04 12.98
CA PRO A 134 23.59 5.86 14.21
C PRO A 134 23.06 7.22 14.70
N TYR A 135 22.17 7.18 15.69
CA TYR A 135 21.93 8.37 16.51
C TYR A 135 23.23 8.77 17.22
N ILE A 136 23.43 10.06 17.44
CA ILE A 136 24.62 10.58 18.12
C ILE A 136 24.15 11.25 19.42
N GLU A 137 24.50 10.62 20.54
CA GLU A 137 24.26 11.10 21.90
C GLU A 137 25.05 12.40 22.16
N GLU A 138 24.82 13.00 23.32
CA GLU A 138 25.66 14.08 23.81
C GLU A 138 27.15 13.69 23.78
N LYS A 139 28.01 14.67 23.47
CA LYS A 139 29.48 14.48 23.34
C LYS A 139 29.93 13.63 22.15
N GLY A 140 29.05 13.35 21.18
CA GLY A 140 29.44 12.72 19.91
C GLY A 140 29.54 11.19 19.98
N ILE A 141 29.00 10.57 21.03
CA ILE A 141 29.05 9.12 21.22
C ILE A 141 27.94 8.46 20.38
N PRO A 142 28.23 7.42 19.58
CA PRO A 142 27.19 6.64 18.90
C PRO A 142 26.18 6.05 19.91
N GLY A 143 24.90 6.37 19.72
CA GLY A 143 23.78 5.88 20.50
C GLY A 143 23.07 4.68 19.87
N GLU A 144 21.77 4.53 20.18
CA GLU A 144 20.94 3.44 19.65
C GLU A 144 20.91 3.45 18.11
N GLU A 145 21.02 2.26 17.52
CA GLU A 145 20.92 2.08 16.07
C GLU A 145 19.46 1.89 15.64
N VAL A 146 19.10 2.46 14.48
CA VAL A 146 17.76 2.28 13.91
C VAL A 146 17.55 0.83 13.50
N ARG A 147 16.35 0.30 13.74
CA ARG A 147 15.93 -1.07 13.44
C ARG A 147 14.72 -1.03 12.52
N LEU A 148 14.41 -2.14 11.85
CA LEU A 148 13.32 -2.16 10.87
C LEU A 148 11.97 -1.77 11.50
N PHE A 149 11.67 -2.22 12.73
CA PHE A 149 10.45 -1.80 13.41
C PHE A 149 10.40 -0.28 13.63
N HIS A 150 11.53 0.39 13.93
CA HIS A 150 11.57 1.84 14.08
C HIS A 150 11.17 2.57 12.78
N LEU A 151 11.55 2.02 11.62
CA LEU A 151 11.13 2.58 10.33
C LEU A 151 9.61 2.38 10.12
N LEU A 152 9.11 1.17 10.37
CA LEU A 152 7.70 0.79 10.19
C LEU A 152 6.75 1.59 11.10
N THR A 153 7.19 1.92 12.32
CA THR A 153 6.41 2.66 13.32
C THR A 153 6.67 4.15 13.34
N HIS A 154 7.49 4.68 12.42
CA HIS A 154 7.83 6.10 12.38
C HIS A 154 8.53 6.64 13.65
N THR A 155 9.40 5.83 14.26
CA THR A 155 10.16 6.17 15.47
C THR A 155 11.67 6.04 15.25
N SER A 156 12.15 6.32 14.05
CA SER A 156 13.57 6.17 13.67
C SER A 156 14.44 7.37 14.05
N GLY A 157 13.84 8.50 14.41
CA GLY A 157 14.52 9.78 14.57
C GLY A 157 14.86 10.48 13.25
N LEU A 158 14.48 9.93 12.09
CA LEU A 158 14.61 10.64 10.81
C LEU A 158 13.60 11.80 10.72
N PRO A 159 13.98 12.91 10.05
CA PRO A 159 13.06 14.00 9.79
C PRO A 159 11.88 13.55 8.90
N PRO A 160 10.76 14.30 8.88
CA PRO A 160 9.58 13.93 8.10
C PRO A 160 9.85 13.73 6.60
N TYR A 161 10.71 14.58 6.02
CA TYR A 161 10.93 14.70 4.58
C TYR A 161 12.30 15.33 4.28
N THR A 162 12.70 15.35 3.01
CA THR A 162 13.87 16.11 2.51
C THR A 162 13.45 16.91 1.28
N ASP A 163 14.10 18.05 0.99
CA ASP A 163 13.73 18.90 -0.13
C ASP A 163 14.03 18.22 -1.48
N PRO A 164 13.00 17.88 -2.30
CA PRO A 164 13.19 17.25 -3.60
C PRO A 164 14.00 18.11 -4.58
N LYS A 165 13.91 19.45 -4.51
CA LYS A 165 14.66 20.36 -5.40
C LYS A 165 16.14 20.32 -5.09
N GLU A 166 16.51 20.29 -3.81
CA GLU A 166 17.91 20.15 -3.39
C GLU A 166 18.48 18.79 -3.80
N VAL A 167 17.70 17.71 -3.62
CA VAL A 167 18.09 16.37 -4.09
C VAL A 167 18.28 16.36 -5.61
N ALA A 168 17.32 16.90 -6.37
CA ALA A 168 17.39 16.96 -7.83
C ALA A 168 18.59 17.78 -8.32
N ALA A 169 18.87 18.94 -7.70
CA ALA A 169 20.02 19.76 -8.05
C ALA A 169 21.36 19.04 -7.82
N ARG A 170 21.42 18.15 -6.82
CA ARG A 170 22.64 17.44 -6.44
C ARG A 170 22.83 16.11 -7.18
N TYR A 171 21.74 15.41 -7.50
CA TYR A 171 21.78 14.02 -7.98
C TYR A 171 21.02 13.78 -9.30
N GLY A 172 20.33 14.79 -9.82
CA GLY A 172 19.55 14.72 -11.05
C GLY A 172 18.07 14.38 -10.83
N ASP A 173 17.30 14.52 -11.90
CA ASP A 173 15.88 14.13 -12.00
C ASP A 173 15.70 13.29 -13.28
N PRO A 174 15.46 11.96 -13.17
CA PRO A 174 15.21 11.23 -11.92
C PRO A 174 16.48 10.96 -11.09
N CYS A 175 16.33 10.95 -9.77
CA CYS A 175 17.33 10.51 -8.79
C CYS A 175 17.12 9.03 -8.45
N PRO A 176 18.12 8.14 -8.68
CA PRO A 176 17.97 6.73 -8.31
C PRO A 176 17.72 6.53 -6.81
N THR A 177 16.82 5.62 -6.43
CA THR A 177 16.45 5.36 -5.03
C THR A 177 17.67 5.07 -4.15
N GLU A 178 18.64 4.29 -4.63
CA GLU A 178 19.89 4.00 -3.90
C GLU A 178 20.73 5.26 -3.60
N VAL A 179 20.70 6.27 -4.47
CA VAL A 179 21.40 7.55 -4.26
C VAL A 179 20.69 8.38 -3.20
N LEU A 180 19.35 8.46 -3.28
CA LEU A 180 18.55 9.13 -2.26
C LEU A 180 18.70 8.43 -0.89
N VAL A 181 18.72 7.10 -0.84
CA VAL A 181 18.92 6.35 0.40
C VAL A 181 20.30 6.59 1.02
N LYS A 182 21.35 6.74 0.22
CA LYS A 182 22.67 7.18 0.71
C LYS A 182 22.63 8.54 1.38
N GLN A 183 21.88 9.49 0.82
CA GLN A 183 21.66 10.78 1.45
C GLN A 183 20.87 10.62 2.77
N ILE A 184 19.78 9.86 2.77
CA ILE A 184 18.97 9.58 3.97
C ILE A 184 19.81 8.93 5.06
N ALA A 185 20.66 7.97 4.68
CA ALA A 185 21.55 7.25 5.57
C ALA A 185 22.53 8.19 6.31
N ALA A 186 22.95 9.27 5.66
CA ALA A 186 23.84 10.29 6.23
C ALA A 186 23.12 11.35 7.09
N ILE A 187 21.79 11.39 7.10
CA ILE A 187 21.03 12.35 7.92
C ILE A 187 21.25 12.04 9.41
N ARG A 188 21.61 13.08 10.17
CA ARG A 188 21.64 13.03 11.63
C ARG A 188 20.22 12.87 12.16
N LYS A 189 20.02 11.92 13.07
CA LYS A 189 18.72 11.62 13.66
C LYS A 189 18.39 12.73 14.67
N GLU A 190 17.20 13.30 14.55
CA GLU A 190 16.72 14.39 15.42
C GLU A 190 16.43 13.91 16.85
N TYR A 191 15.97 12.66 16.96
CA TYR A 191 15.60 12.01 18.22
C TYR A 191 16.27 10.65 18.31
N ARG A 192 16.42 10.13 19.54
CA ARG A 192 16.88 8.77 19.72
C ARG A 192 15.86 7.79 19.11
N PRO A 193 16.27 6.73 18.41
CA PRO A 193 15.35 5.73 17.90
C PRO A 193 14.48 5.16 19.02
N GLY A 194 13.17 5.13 18.81
CA GLY A 194 12.17 4.70 19.79
C GLY A 194 11.74 5.77 20.79
N GLU A 195 12.27 7.00 20.73
CA GLU A 195 11.94 8.08 21.67
C GLU A 195 10.70 8.88 21.26
N LYS A 196 10.55 9.18 19.96
CA LYS A 196 9.50 10.05 19.44
C LYS A 196 8.90 9.52 18.13
N PHE A 197 7.60 9.71 17.99
CA PHE A 197 6.89 9.47 16.74
C PHE A 197 7.03 10.69 15.82
N VAL A 198 7.55 10.46 14.61
CA VAL A 198 7.70 11.46 13.55
C VAL A 198 7.32 10.82 12.22
N TYR A 199 6.19 11.23 11.65
CA TYR A 199 5.69 10.70 10.37
C TYR A 199 6.66 11.03 9.22
N SER A 200 7.57 10.10 8.94
CA SER A 200 8.66 10.26 7.97
C SER A 200 8.48 9.42 6.72
N CYS A 201 8.47 10.08 5.56
CA CYS A 201 8.55 9.42 4.25
C CYS A 201 9.90 8.73 4.04
N LEU A 202 10.97 9.25 4.63
CA LEU A 202 12.33 8.73 4.48
C LEU A 202 12.46 7.31 5.04
N ASN A 203 11.68 6.98 6.07
CA ASN A 203 11.61 5.62 6.61
C ASN A 203 11.18 4.61 5.54
N TYR A 204 10.14 4.93 4.79
CA TYR A 204 9.55 4.00 3.84
C TYR A 204 10.33 3.94 2.53
N ILE A 205 10.98 5.03 2.12
CA ILE A 205 11.98 5.01 1.03
C ILE A 205 13.13 4.06 1.41
N THR A 206 13.62 4.14 2.65
CA THR A 206 14.65 3.22 3.17
C THR A 206 14.18 1.77 3.16
N LEU A 207 12.94 1.49 3.60
CA LEU A 207 12.36 0.13 3.58
C LEU A 207 12.23 -0.42 2.15
N ALA A 208 11.81 0.39 1.18
CA ALA A 208 11.74 -0.03 -0.22
C ALA A 208 13.10 -0.43 -0.79
N HIS A 209 14.16 0.29 -0.42
CA HIS A 209 15.52 -0.08 -0.81
C HIS A 209 15.98 -1.38 -0.13
N ILE A 210 15.64 -1.59 1.14
CA ILE A 210 15.93 -2.86 1.84
C ILE A 210 15.21 -4.03 1.17
N ILE A 211 13.94 -3.86 0.74
CA ILE A 211 13.23 -4.87 -0.05
C ILE A 211 14.07 -5.24 -1.29
N LYS A 212 14.52 -4.25 -2.06
CA LYS A 212 15.35 -4.47 -3.26
C LYS A 212 16.65 -5.19 -2.96
N LEU A 213 17.34 -4.84 -1.87
CA LEU A 213 18.59 -5.49 -1.48
C LEU A 213 18.40 -6.96 -1.09
N VAL A 214 17.28 -7.29 -0.45
CA VAL A 214 17.02 -8.63 0.09
C VAL A 214 16.39 -9.55 -0.96
N SER A 215 15.41 -9.06 -1.73
CA SER A 215 14.67 -9.86 -2.71
C SER A 215 15.29 -9.86 -4.11
N GLY A 216 16.14 -8.87 -4.42
CA GLY A 216 16.64 -8.62 -5.78
C GLY A 216 15.61 -7.96 -6.71
N GLN A 217 14.40 -7.68 -6.23
CA GLN A 217 13.29 -7.07 -6.97
C GLN A 217 12.98 -5.68 -6.44
N ASP A 218 12.64 -4.72 -7.29
CA ASP A 218 12.15 -3.45 -6.78
C ASP A 218 10.76 -3.59 -6.12
N LEU A 219 10.31 -2.52 -5.46
CA LEU A 219 9.04 -2.55 -4.75
C LEU A 219 7.85 -2.84 -5.68
N ALA A 220 7.88 -2.37 -6.93
CA ALA A 220 6.78 -2.56 -7.87
C ALA A 220 6.69 -4.03 -8.30
N GLU A 221 7.81 -4.66 -8.61
CA GLU A 221 7.89 -6.08 -8.96
C GLU A 221 7.50 -6.97 -7.78
N PHE A 222 8.12 -6.74 -6.62
CA PHE A 222 7.89 -7.57 -5.45
C PHE A 222 6.43 -7.50 -4.98
N SER A 223 5.86 -6.30 -4.87
CA SER A 223 4.47 -6.15 -4.43
C SER A 223 3.46 -6.67 -5.46
N ARG A 224 3.75 -6.53 -6.77
CA ARG A 224 2.93 -7.13 -7.83
C ARG A 224 2.87 -8.64 -7.67
N GLU A 225 4.00 -9.31 -7.56
CA GLU A 225 4.09 -10.77 -7.55
C GLU A 225 3.62 -11.41 -6.25
N ASN A 226 3.84 -10.74 -5.12
CA ASN A 226 3.60 -11.32 -3.80
C ASN A 226 2.31 -10.83 -3.13
N ILE A 227 1.68 -9.76 -3.67
CA ILE A 227 0.47 -9.16 -3.08
C ILE A 227 -0.61 -9.02 -4.15
N PHE A 228 -0.37 -8.22 -5.20
CA PHE A 228 -1.45 -7.76 -6.07
C PHE A 228 -1.93 -8.85 -7.05
N GLN A 229 -1.01 -9.54 -7.71
CA GLN A 229 -1.35 -10.62 -8.64
C GLN A 229 -2.02 -11.81 -7.91
N PRO A 230 -1.52 -12.30 -6.77
CA PRO A 230 -2.20 -13.37 -6.02
C PRO A 230 -3.60 -12.98 -5.54
N LEU A 231 -3.82 -11.70 -5.18
CA LEU A 231 -5.14 -11.19 -4.81
C LEU A 231 -6.03 -10.83 -6.03
N GLY A 232 -5.47 -10.83 -7.23
CA GLY A 232 -6.14 -10.41 -8.46
C GLY A 232 -6.48 -8.92 -8.51
N MET A 233 -5.69 -8.09 -7.82
CA MET A 233 -5.76 -6.62 -7.84
C MET A 233 -5.17 -6.07 -9.15
N SER A 234 -5.87 -6.29 -10.27
CA SER A 234 -5.35 -6.04 -11.62
C SER A 234 -5.33 -4.57 -12.05
N SER A 235 -5.86 -3.66 -11.24
CA SER A 235 -5.78 -2.21 -11.44
C SER A 235 -4.93 -1.54 -10.35
N THR A 236 -4.01 -2.30 -9.74
CA THR A 236 -3.08 -1.83 -8.72
C THR A 236 -1.64 -1.98 -9.18
N PHE A 237 -0.93 -0.87 -9.32
CA PHE A 237 0.46 -0.86 -9.80
C PHE A 237 1.13 0.48 -9.54
N PHE A 238 2.46 0.48 -9.55
CA PHE A 238 3.26 1.69 -9.73
C PHE A 238 3.33 2.03 -11.23
N ASN A 239 3.52 3.30 -11.57
CA ASN A 239 3.68 3.77 -12.96
C ASN A 239 2.62 3.20 -13.92
N PRO A 240 1.35 3.64 -13.82
CA PRO A 240 0.26 3.17 -14.66
C PRO A 240 0.63 3.09 -16.14
N PRO A 241 0.46 1.94 -16.79
CA PRO A 241 0.85 1.80 -18.18
C PRO A 241 -0.06 2.64 -19.09
N PRO A 242 0.39 3.00 -20.31
CA PRO A 242 -0.31 3.95 -21.17
C PRO A 242 -1.78 3.62 -21.44
N GLU A 243 -2.11 2.33 -21.57
CA GLU A 243 -3.45 1.81 -21.86
C GLU A 243 -4.50 2.08 -20.77
N VAL A 244 -4.07 2.28 -19.51
CA VAL A 244 -4.98 2.60 -18.39
C VAL A 244 -4.83 4.03 -17.89
N ARG A 245 -3.92 4.83 -18.46
CA ARG A 245 -3.68 6.22 -18.03
C ARG A 245 -4.93 7.10 -18.18
N SER A 246 -5.79 6.83 -19.17
CA SER A 246 -7.09 7.53 -19.32
C SER A 246 -8.08 7.27 -18.18
N ARG A 247 -7.93 6.14 -17.47
CA ARG A 247 -8.69 5.80 -16.26
C ARG A 247 -8.11 6.42 -14.99
N CYS A 248 -6.88 6.94 -15.02
CA CYS A 248 -6.27 7.57 -13.87
C CYS A 248 -6.91 8.94 -13.59
N VAL A 249 -7.32 9.18 -12.35
CA VAL A 249 -7.82 10.47 -11.88
C VAL A 249 -6.64 11.43 -11.76
N PRO A 250 -6.71 12.63 -12.35
CA PRO A 250 -5.66 13.62 -12.20
C PRO A 250 -5.60 14.20 -10.78
N THR A 251 -4.39 14.42 -10.27
CA THR A 251 -4.15 14.85 -8.87
C THR A 251 -3.95 16.35 -8.71
N GLU A 252 -3.21 16.97 -9.64
CA GLU A 252 -2.90 18.41 -9.62
C GLU A 252 -2.69 18.91 -11.05
N VAL A 253 -2.90 20.21 -11.30
CA VAL A 253 -2.51 20.88 -12.54
C VAL A 253 -1.22 21.64 -12.28
N ILE A 254 -0.13 21.23 -12.92
CA ILE A 254 1.17 21.90 -12.88
C ILE A 254 1.44 22.50 -14.25
N GLU A 255 1.68 23.82 -14.31
CA GLU A 255 2.00 24.53 -15.56
C GLU A 255 0.98 24.27 -16.70
N GLY A 256 -0.31 24.17 -16.33
CA GLY A 256 -1.40 23.91 -17.28
C GLY A 256 -1.57 22.43 -17.67
N GLN A 257 -0.75 21.52 -17.16
CA GLN A 257 -0.87 20.08 -17.40
C GLN A 257 -1.38 19.35 -16.17
N ALA A 258 -2.46 18.60 -16.33
CA ALA A 258 -2.98 17.73 -15.28
C ALA A 258 -2.07 16.51 -15.10
N LEU A 259 -1.54 16.29 -13.89
CA LEU A 259 -0.80 15.09 -13.55
C LEU A 259 -1.73 13.88 -13.59
N ARG A 260 -1.61 13.04 -14.62
CA ARG A 260 -2.47 11.88 -14.86
C ARG A 260 -1.65 10.61 -15.05
N GLY A 261 -1.84 9.64 -14.15
CA GLY A 261 -1.02 8.42 -14.13
C GLY A 261 0.47 8.74 -13.94
N VAL A 262 0.74 9.78 -13.14
CA VAL A 262 2.06 10.20 -12.68
C VAL A 262 1.89 10.49 -11.20
N VAL A 263 2.77 9.94 -10.36
CA VAL A 263 2.68 10.14 -8.92
C VAL A 263 2.79 11.63 -8.57
N HIS A 264 1.95 12.06 -7.63
CA HIS A 264 1.89 13.42 -7.12
C HIS A 264 3.05 13.75 -6.19
N ASP A 265 3.39 12.84 -5.27
CA ASP A 265 4.46 13.03 -4.28
C ASP A 265 5.81 13.35 -4.97
N PRO A 266 6.42 14.51 -4.67
CA PRO A 266 7.64 14.94 -5.35
C PRO A 266 8.83 14.00 -5.18
N LEU A 267 9.06 13.42 -4.00
CA LEU A 267 10.18 12.46 -3.81
C LEU A 267 9.93 11.14 -4.53
N ALA A 268 8.69 10.65 -4.58
CA ALA A 268 8.37 9.47 -5.36
C ALA A 268 8.54 9.73 -6.86
N ARG A 269 8.08 10.89 -7.35
CA ARG A 269 8.26 11.30 -8.76
C ARG A 269 9.73 11.44 -9.12
N LEU A 270 10.53 12.06 -8.24
CA LEU A 270 11.97 12.19 -8.41
C LEU A 270 12.68 10.83 -8.53
N GLN A 271 12.14 9.78 -7.90
CA GLN A 271 12.66 8.40 -8.01
C GLN A 271 12.12 7.63 -9.22
N GLY A 272 11.49 8.31 -10.18
CA GLY A 272 10.87 7.65 -11.34
C GLY A 272 9.55 6.94 -11.02
N GLY A 273 8.91 7.28 -9.90
CA GLY A 273 7.55 6.86 -9.55
C GLY A 273 7.44 5.59 -8.70
N ILE A 274 8.52 4.82 -8.52
CA ILE A 274 8.56 3.65 -7.64
C ILE A 274 9.23 4.05 -6.33
N SER A 275 8.43 4.24 -5.28
CA SER A 275 8.94 4.65 -3.98
C SER A 275 8.16 4.01 -2.84
N GLY A 276 8.83 3.79 -1.71
CA GLY A 276 8.17 3.18 -0.56
C GLY A 276 7.16 4.07 0.15
N ASN A 277 7.32 5.40 0.04
CA ASN A 277 6.45 6.36 0.71
C ASN A 277 5.15 6.69 -0.05
N ALA A 278 5.18 6.60 -1.39
CA ALA A 278 4.10 6.98 -2.31
C ALA A 278 4.35 6.38 -3.71
N GLY A 279 3.38 6.48 -4.62
CA GLY A 279 3.54 6.05 -6.03
C GLY A 279 2.68 4.87 -6.45
N LEU A 280 1.98 4.22 -5.50
CA LEU A 280 1.01 3.20 -5.82
C LEU A 280 -0.27 3.83 -6.38
N PHE A 281 -0.80 3.24 -7.45
CA PHE A 281 -2.11 3.56 -7.99
C PHE A 281 -3.06 2.39 -7.77
N SER A 282 -4.33 2.64 -7.50
CA SER A 282 -5.34 1.59 -7.34
C SER A 282 -6.77 2.08 -7.62
N THR A 283 -7.72 1.15 -7.66
CA THR A 283 -9.17 1.42 -7.60
C THR A 283 -9.72 1.15 -6.19
N ALA A 284 -10.92 1.67 -5.91
CA ALA A 284 -11.64 1.33 -4.67
C ALA A 284 -11.93 -0.18 -4.56
N ASP A 285 -12.21 -0.85 -5.69
CA ASP A 285 -12.50 -2.30 -5.70
C ASP A 285 -11.27 -3.14 -5.34
N ASP A 286 -10.09 -2.82 -5.89
CA ASP A 286 -8.86 -3.53 -5.56
C ASP A 286 -8.46 -3.29 -4.10
N LEU A 287 -8.62 -2.05 -3.61
CA LEU A 287 -8.40 -1.75 -2.19
C LEU A 287 -9.39 -2.50 -1.28
N ALA A 288 -10.63 -2.70 -1.70
CA ALA A 288 -11.60 -3.49 -0.95
C ALA A 288 -11.19 -4.96 -0.84
N VAL A 289 -10.56 -5.52 -1.88
CA VAL A 289 -9.97 -6.87 -1.83
C VAL A 289 -8.83 -6.93 -0.82
N PHE A 290 -7.89 -5.98 -0.87
CA PHE A 290 -6.79 -5.92 0.09
C PHE A 290 -7.31 -5.74 1.53
N ALA A 291 -8.27 -4.85 1.74
CA ALA A 291 -8.89 -4.64 3.05
C ALA A 291 -9.60 -5.90 3.55
N GLN A 292 -10.32 -6.62 2.68
CA GLN A 292 -10.94 -7.89 3.07
C GLN A 292 -9.91 -8.97 3.40
N MET A 293 -8.77 -9.03 2.67
CA MET A 293 -7.66 -9.92 3.00
C MET A 293 -7.14 -9.66 4.43
N MET A 294 -6.97 -8.39 4.80
CA MET A 294 -6.58 -7.99 6.16
C MET A 294 -7.65 -8.37 7.19
N LEU A 295 -8.92 -8.04 6.94
CA LEU A 295 -10.05 -8.40 7.83
C LEU A 295 -10.23 -9.92 8.01
N ASN A 296 -9.76 -10.71 7.05
CA ASN A 296 -9.77 -12.16 7.10
C ASN A 296 -8.47 -12.75 7.68
N HIS A 297 -7.64 -11.96 8.37
CA HIS A 297 -6.38 -12.40 8.95
C HIS A 297 -5.42 -13.02 7.91
N GLY A 298 -5.23 -12.31 6.80
CA GLY A 298 -4.16 -12.55 5.84
C GLY A 298 -4.54 -13.44 4.65
N VAL A 299 -5.82 -13.79 4.51
CA VAL A 299 -6.32 -14.69 3.45
C VAL A 299 -7.52 -14.12 2.70
N TYR A 300 -7.51 -14.22 1.37
CA TYR A 300 -8.66 -13.88 0.54
C TYR A 300 -8.89 -14.98 -0.49
N ARG A 301 -10.10 -15.56 -0.48
CA ARG A 301 -10.53 -16.62 -1.41
C ARG A 301 -9.55 -17.81 -1.49
N GLY A 302 -9.01 -18.20 -0.34
CA GLY A 302 -8.05 -19.30 -0.22
C GLY A 302 -6.60 -18.92 -0.51
N VAL A 303 -6.33 -17.72 -1.02
CA VAL A 303 -4.96 -17.22 -1.23
C VAL A 303 -4.49 -16.51 0.04
N ARG A 304 -3.43 -17.05 0.66
CA ARG A 304 -2.79 -16.48 1.83
C ARG A 304 -1.63 -15.56 1.42
N ILE A 305 -1.66 -14.33 1.90
CA ILE A 305 -0.58 -13.34 1.72
C ILE A 305 0.26 -13.21 2.99
N LEU A 306 -0.41 -13.24 4.15
CA LEU A 306 0.21 -13.14 5.47
C LEU A 306 -0.41 -14.19 6.41
N SER A 307 0.33 -14.61 7.43
CA SER A 307 -0.24 -15.33 8.57
C SER A 307 -1.16 -14.41 9.40
N PRO A 308 -2.09 -14.98 10.18
CA PRO A 308 -2.89 -14.19 11.12
C PRO A 308 -2.03 -13.37 12.09
N LEU A 309 -0.93 -13.96 12.58
CA LEU A 309 -0.02 -13.29 13.52
C LEU A 309 0.66 -12.07 12.90
N ALA A 310 1.05 -12.14 11.63
CA ALA A 310 1.62 -11.00 10.93
C ALA A 310 0.58 -9.89 10.74
N VAL A 311 -0.65 -10.24 10.38
CA VAL A 311 -1.76 -9.27 10.28
C VAL A 311 -2.02 -8.60 11.62
N ASP A 312 -2.22 -9.38 12.68
CA ASP A 312 -2.47 -8.86 14.03
C ASP A 312 -1.33 -7.92 14.45
N ARG A 313 -0.07 -8.31 14.21
CA ARG A 313 1.07 -7.46 14.53
C ARG A 313 1.16 -6.19 13.67
N MET A 314 0.69 -6.21 12.43
CA MET A 314 0.58 -5.00 11.60
C MET A 314 -0.52 -4.06 12.10
N THR A 315 -1.61 -4.60 12.65
CA THR A 315 -2.83 -3.85 13.02
C THR A 315 -3.05 -3.70 14.53
N GLU A 316 -2.03 -3.99 15.34
CA GLU A 316 -2.01 -3.73 16.78
C GLU A 316 -0.93 -2.69 17.13
N ILE A 317 -1.20 -1.88 18.15
CA ILE A 317 -0.21 -0.93 18.68
C ILE A 317 1.01 -1.72 19.15
N PHE A 318 2.18 -1.39 18.62
CA PHE A 318 3.39 -2.12 18.93
C PHE A 318 3.73 -1.99 20.43
N PRO A 319 3.80 -3.10 21.20
CA PRO A 319 3.86 -3.03 22.66
C PRO A 319 5.07 -2.29 23.23
N HIS A 320 6.20 -2.26 22.50
CA HIS A 320 7.41 -1.56 22.93
C HIS A 320 7.35 -0.04 22.67
N LEU A 321 6.40 0.44 21.86
CA LEU A 321 6.27 1.83 21.44
C LEU A 321 4.82 2.30 21.53
N LYS A 322 4.13 1.98 22.64
CA LYS A 322 2.72 2.31 22.83
C LYS A 322 2.40 3.79 22.60
N PHE A 323 3.30 4.68 23.03
CA PHE A 323 3.16 6.12 22.85
C PHE A 323 3.05 6.55 21.38
N ALA A 324 3.56 5.75 20.44
CA ALA A 324 3.49 6.07 19.02
C ALA A 324 2.10 5.80 18.44
N GLY A 325 1.27 4.94 19.05
CA GLY A 325 -0.06 4.60 18.54
C GLY A 325 -0.05 3.93 17.17
N ARG A 326 1.06 3.25 16.79
CA ARG A 326 1.26 2.64 15.48
C ARG A 326 1.42 1.13 15.57
N GLY A 327 0.86 0.43 14.59
CA GLY A 327 1.31 -0.91 14.20
C GLY A 327 2.38 -0.84 13.11
N PHE A 328 2.75 -1.99 12.53
CA PHE A 328 3.70 -2.01 11.41
C PHE A 328 3.01 -1.65 10.09
N GLY A 329 3.16 -0.40 9.64
CA GLY A 329 2.46 0.10 8.45
C GLY A 329 1.20 0.90 8.76
N TRP A 330 0.51 0.58 9.85
CA TRP A 330 -0.84 1.08 10.14
C TRP A 330 -0.88 2.12 11.24
N ASP A 331 -1.74 3.12 11.04
CA ASP A 331 -2.14 4.04 12.09
C ASP A 331 -3.29 3.43 12.88
N LEU A 332 -3.23 3.56 14.20
CA LEU A 332 -4.26 3.06 15.11
C LEU A 332 -4.69 4.15 16.08
N ASP A 333 -3.73 4.90 16.62
CA ASP A 333 -3.98 5.92 17.64
C ASP A 333 -2.89 7.02 17.70
N SER A 334 -2.04 7.15 16.67
CA SER A 334 -0.95 8.12 16.70
C SER A 334 -1.45 9.56 16.66
N ASP A 335 -0.72 10.53 17.18
CA ASP A 335 -1.09 11.97 17.12
C ASP A 335 -1.39 12.50 15.71
N TYR A 336 -1.01 11.77 14.65
CA TYR A 336 -1.33 12.10 13.27
C TYR A 336 -2.72 11.62 12.81
N ALA A 337 -3.35 10.71 13.55
CA ALA A 337 -4.67 10.17 13.23
C ALA A 337 -5.76 11.21 13.50
N THR A 338 -6.34 11.76 12.43
CA THR A 338 -7.32 12.86 12.48
C THR A 338 -8.78 12.42 12.47
N VAL A 339 -9.09 11.17 12.10
CA VAL A 339 -10.47 10.65 11.98
C VAL A 339 -10.64 9.42 12.87
N ARG A 340 -10.87 9.65 14.17
CA ARG A 340 -11.05 8.55 15.14
C ARG A 340 -12.51 8.25 15.44
N GLY A 341 -13.37 9.27 15.40
CA GLY A 341 -14.77 9.14 15.82
C GLY A 341 -14.89 8.74 17.29
N ASP A 342 -15.95 9.14 17.97
CA ASP A 342 -16.07 8.86 19.42
C ASP A 342 -16.30 7.37 19.75
N LEU A 343 -16.53 6.53 18.73
CA LEU A 343 -16.94 5.13 18.85
C LEU A 343 -16.03 4.14 18.13
N PHE A 344 -14.98 4.62 17.44
CA PHE A 344 -14.04 3.77 16.68
C PHE A 344 -12.60 3.83 17.24
N GLY A 345 -12.40 4.41 18.43
CA GLY A 345 -11.16 4.39 19.21
C GLY A 345 -11.36 3.65 20.52
#